data_AF-A0A673FJT7-F1
#
_entry.id   AF-A0A673FJT7-F1
#
_cell.length_a   1.000
_cell.length_b   1.000
_cell.length_c   1.000
_cell.angle_alpha   90.00
_cell.angle_beta   90.00
_cell.angle_gamma   90.00
#
_symmetry.space_group_name_H-M   'P 1'
#
loop_
_entity.id
_entity.type
_entity.pdbx_description
1 polymer ?
#
loop_
_entity_poly.entity_id
_entity_poly.type
_entity_poly.pdbx_seq_one_letter_code
_entity_poly.pdbx_strand_id
1 'polypeptide(L)'
;MRENALGIFTAPLKGVYKFNFSVYGHSNPSTPSTVSIVKNGERVAIAHGHQSQGVVNSSKGVVLILEVGDVVYVRLWSERWIYDSESNHNTFSGYLLFPLR
;
A
#
# COMPACT_ATOMS: atom_id res chain seq x y z
N MET A 1 4.54 16.21 4.78
CA MET A 1 4.86 14.76 4.72
C MET A 1 6.10 14.62 3.86
N ARG A 2 7.10 13.82 4.25
CA ARG A 2 8.22 13.48 3.35
C ARG A 2 8.00 12.05 2.87
N GLU A 3 7.38 11.93 1.72
CA GLU A 3 7.44 10.71 0.93
C GLU A 3 8.71 10.85 0.08
N ASN A 4 9.65 9.92 0.19
CA ASN A 4 10.83 9.95 -0.69
C ASN A 4 10.47 9.30 -2.04
N ALA A 5 11.34 9.46 -3.04
CA ALA A 5 11.15 8.88 -4.37
C ALA A 5 11.02 7.34 -4.39
N LEU A 6 11.19 6.67 -3.24
CA LEU A 6 11.08 5.22 -3.08
C LEU A 6 9.67 4.76 -2.63
N GLY A 7 8.70 5.67 -2.45
CA GLY A 7 7.35 5.32 -2.00
C GLY A 7 7.28 4.91 -0.53
N ILE A 8 8.22 5.42 0.28
CA ILE A 8 8.34 5.13 1.70
C ILE A 8 7.86 6.34 2.51
N PHE A 9 6.90 6.09 3.39
CA PHE A 9 6.47 7.04 4.42
C PHE A 9 7.26 6.81 5.70
N THR A 10 7.84 7.87 6.27
CA THR A 10 8.43 7.86 7.61
C THR A 10 7.65 8.79 8.52
N ALA A 11 7.17 8.28 9.65
CA ALA A 11 6.38 9.04 10.61
C ALA A 11 7.21 10.17 11.22
N PRO A 12 6.84 11.45 11.01
CA PRO A 12 7.55 12.57 11.60
C PRO A 12 7.12 12.86 13.05
N LEU A 13 6.00 12.28 13.49
CA LEU A 13 5.36 12.51 14.78
C LEU A 13 4.79 11.18 15.27
N LYS A 14 4.71 11.02 16.59
CA LYS A 14 3.90 9.96 17.19
C LYS A 14 2.41 10.28 16.97
N GLY A 15 1.64 9.33 16.47
CA GLY A 15 0.24 9.60 16.16
C GLY A 15 -0.53 8.43 15.57
N VAL A 16 -1.82 8.68 15.34
CA VAL A 16 -2.70 7.76 14.62
C VAL A 16 -2.77 8.19 13.16
N TYR A 17 -2.40 7.29 12.24
CA TYR A 17 -2.32 7.56 10.81
C TYR A 17 -3.31 6.68 10.05
N LYS A 18 -3.98 7.25 9.04
CA LYS A 18 -4.75 6.49 8.06
C LYS A 18 -3.90 6.33 6.80
N PHE A 19 -3.82 5.11 6.28
CA PHE A 19 -3.28 4.83 4.96
C PHE A 19 -4.36 4.19 4.08
N ASN A 20 -4.35 4.54 2.79
CA ASN A 20 -5.10 3.88 1.75
C ASN A 20 -4.15 3.45 0.63
N PHE A 21 -4.42 2.28 0.06
CA PHE A 21 -3.65 1.77 -1.05
C PHE A 21 -4.54 0.98 -2.02
N SER A 22 -4.24 1.09 -3.32
CA SER A 22 -4.89 0.35 -4.38
C SER A 22 -3.89 -0.42 -5.21
N VAL A 23 -4.31 -1.58 -5.69
CA VAL A 23 -3.60 -2.38 -6.67
C VAL A 23 -4.50 -2.61 -7.88
N TYR A 24 -3.92 -2.46 -9.05
CA TYR A 24 -4.50 -2.75 -10.34
C TYR A 24 -3.57 -3.69 -11.13
N GLY A 25 -4.16 -4.60 -11.89
CA GLY A 25 -3.45 -5.46 -12.83
C GLY A 25 -4.42 -5.94 -13.89
N HIS A 26 -3.91 -6.37 -15.05
CA HIS A 26 -4.78 -7.18 -15.90
C HIS A 26 -4.95 -8.57 -15.27
N SER A 27 -5.97 -9.29 -15.71
CA SER A 27 -6.15 -10.68 -15.32
C SER A 27 -4.98 -11.54 -15.80
N ASN A 28 -4.52 -12.44 -14.93
CA ASN A 28 -3.63 -13.53 -15.30
C ASN A 28 -4.08 -14.76 -14.51
N PRO A 29 -4.48 -15.86 -15.18
CA PRO A 29 -4.95 -17.06 -14.52
C PRO A 29 -3.95 -17.65 -13.51
N SER A 30 -2.65 -17.50 -13.75
CA SER A 30 -1.58 -18.08 -12.94
C SER A 30 -0.98 -17.10 -11.93
N THR A 31 -1.14 -15.79 -12.16
CA THR A 31 -0.42 -14.77 -11.39
C THR A 31 -1.38 -13.70 -10.86
N PRO A 32 -1.74 -13.72 -9.57
CA PRO A 32 -2.63 -12.71 -9.02
C PRO A 32 -1.90 -11.37 -8.80
N SER A 33 -2.67 -10.30 -8.68
CA SER A 33 -2.16 -9.00 -8.23
C SER A 33 -2.31 -8.92 -6.72
N THR A 34 -1.17 -8.92 -6.01
CA THR A 34 -1.16 -8.95 -4.54
C THR A 34 -0.10 -8.00 -4.00
N VAL A 35 -0.54 -7.02 -3.22
CA VAL A 35 0.35 -6.10 -2.50
C VAL A 35 0.04 -6.14 -1.02
N SER A 36 1.03 -5.85 -0.20
CA SER A 36 0.84 -5.61 1.23
C SER A 36 1.28 -4.22 1.63
N ILE A 37 0.55 -3.60 2.55
CA ILE A 37 1.09 -2.49 3.32
C ILE A 37 1.92 -3.06 4.49
N VAL A 38 3.12 -2.51 4.66
CA VAL A 38 4.15 -3.00 5.57
C VAL A 38 4.51 -1.89 6.54
N LYS A 39 4.60 -2.19 7.83
CA LYS A 39 5.14 -1.31 8.88
C LYS A 39 6.43 -1.92 9.42
N ASN A 40 7.55 -1.21 9.35
CA ASN A 40 8.85 -1.65 9.89
C ASN A 40 9.27 -3.07 9.44
N GLY A 41 8.98 -3.44 8.19
CA GLY A 41 9.25 -4.77 7.65
C GLY A 41 8.16 -5.82 7.92
N GLU A 42 7.19 -5.54 8.79
CA GLU A 42 6.08 -6.44 9.10
C GLU A 42 4.83 -6.12 8.30
N ARG A 43 4.22 -7.17 7.73
CA ARG A 43 2.99 -7.05 6.94
C ARG A 43 1.81 -6.74 7.84
N VAL A 44 1.10 -5.66 7.54
CA VAL A 44 -0.12 -5.24 8.27
C VAL A 44 -1.37 -5.76 7.58
N ALA A 45 -1.52 -5.54 6.27
CA ALA A 45 -2.68 -5.94 5.50
C ALA A 45 -2.32 -6.21 4.03
N ILE A 46 -3.21 -6.90 3.32
CA ILE A 46 -3.01 -7.34 1.92
C ILE A 46 -4.17 -6.87 1.06
N ALA A 47 -3.91 -6.19 -0.05
CA ALA A 47 -4.88 -6.07 -1.15
C ALA A 47 -4.57 -7.15 -2.19
N HIS A 48 -5.57 -7.95 -2.53
CA HIS A 48 -5.44 -9.10 -3.40
C HIS A 48 -6.56 -9.08 -4.45
N GLY A 49 -6.21 -9.38 -5.69
CA GLY A 49 -7.13 -9.59 -6.79
C GLY A 49 -6.66 -10.73 -7.68
N HIS A 50 -7.56 -11.65 -7.99
CA HIS A 50 -7.33 -12.76 -8.91
C HIS A 50 -8.60 -13.04 -9.68
N GLN A 51 -8.51 -13.02 -11.01
CA GLN A 51 -9.61 -13.42 -11.88
C GLN A 51 -9.06 -13.90 -13.22
N SER A 52 -9.87 -14.67 -13.94
CA SER A 52 -9.45 -15.35 -15.18
C SER A 52 -9.41 -14.45 -16.41
N GLN A 53 -10.20 -13.37 -16.46
CA GLN A 53 -10.29 -12.46 -17.61
C GLN A 53 -10.57 -11.01 -17.18
N GLY A 54 -10.25 -10.04 -18.04
CA GLY A 54 -10.45 -8.61 -17.76
C GLY A 54 -9.35 -8.02 -16.88
N VAL A 55 -9.75 -7.22 -15.87
CA VAL A 55 -8.84 -6.45 -15.01
C VAL A 55 -9.20 -6.64 -13.54
N VAL A 56 -8.17 -6.78 -12.69
CA VAL A 56 -8.33 -6.83 -11.24
C VAL A 56 -8.05 -5.46 -10.65
N ASN A 57 -8.92 -5.03 -9.73
CA ASN A 57 -8.67 -3.88 -8.87
C ASN A 57 -9.00 -4.29 -7.43
N SER A 58 -8.12 -3.96 -6.50
CA SER A 58 -8.34 -4.20 -5.08
C SER A 58 -7.79 -3.02 -4.30
N SER A 59 -8.55 -2.52 -3.34
CA SER A 59 -8.13 -1.42 -2.48
C SER A 59 -8.39 -1.76 -1.02
N LYS A 60 -7.54 -1.21 -0.14
CA LYS A 60 -7.70 -1.31 1.31
C LYS A 60 -7.22 -0.05 1.98
N GLY A 61 -7.65 0.13 3.22
CA GLY A 61 -7.07 1.15 4.09
C GLY A 61 -6.94 0.64 5.51
N VAL A 62 -5.88 1.10 6.19
CA VAL A 62 -5.54 0.70 7.56
C VAL A 62 -5.35 1.93 8.43
N VAL A 63 -5.67 1.80 9.71
CA VAL A 63 -5.34 2.80 10.73
C VAL A 63 -4.21 2.23 11.58
N LEU A 64 -3.13 2.99 11.72
CA LEU A 64 -1.92 2.57 12.44
C LEU A 64 -1.55 3.60 13.49
N ILE A 65 -1.15 3.13 14.67
CA ILE A 65 -0.38 3.93 15.61
C ILE A 65 1.09 3.83 15.20
N LEU A 66 1.71 4.98 14.96
CA LEU A 66 3.11 5.09 14.59
C LEU A 66 3.88 5.90 15.63
N GLU A 67 5.10 5.46 15.94
CA GLU A 67 6.12 6.22 16.66
C GLU A 67 6.95 7.06 15.67
N VAL A 68 7.67 8.07 16.17
CA VAL A 68 8.60 8.85 15.33
C VAL A 68 9.65 7.92 14.71
N GLY A 69 9.80 7.99 13.40
CA GLY A 69 10.75 7.14 12.66
C GLY A 69 10.18 5.81 12.18
N ASP A 70 8.97 5.41 12.61
CA ASP A 70 8.30 4.25 12.01
C ASP A 70 8.14 4.43 10.51
N VAL A 71 8.36 3.35 9.76
CA VAL A 71 8.35 3.34 8.30
C VAL A 71 7.16 2.53 7.80
N VAL A 72 6.42 3.09 6.84
CA VAL A 72 5.29 2.45 6.16
C VAL A 72 5.45 2.52 4.65
N TYR A 73 5.22 1.42 3.96
CA TYR A 73 5.29 1.34 2.49
C TYR A 73 4.41 0.22 1.95
N VAL A 74 4.14 0.26 0.64
CA VAL A 74 3.45 -0.82 -0.07
C VAL A 74 4.46 -1.70 -0.78
N ARG A 75 4.31 -3.02 -0.65
CA ARG A 75 5.21 -4.02 -1.25
C ARG A 75 4.44 -4.99 -2.13
N LEU A 76 4.86 -5.12 -3.38
CA LEU A 76 4.45 -6.20 -4.27
C LEU A 76 5.02 -7.52 -3.78
N TRP A 77 4.18 -8.54 -3.71
CA TRP A 77 4.60 -9.89 -3.34
C TRP A 77 5.48 -10.52 -4.42
N SER A 78 6.40 -11.40 -4.02
CA SER A 78 7.23 -12.16 -4.97
C SER A 78 6.35 -12.90 -5.96
N GLU A 79 6.76 -12.91 -7.24
CA GLU A 79 6.02 -13.58 -8.32
C GLU A 79 4.56 -13.12 -8.45
N ARG A 80 4.31 -11.86 -8.11
CA ARG A 80 3.05 -11.17 -8.37
C ARG A 80 3.31 -9.99 -9.28
N TRP A 81 2.24 -9.48 -9.87
CA TRP A 81 2.35 -8.43 -10.85
C TRP A 81 1.24 -7.40 -10.69
N ILE A 82 1.56 -6.19 -11.13
CA ILE A 82 0.66 -5.04 -11.18
C ILE A 82 0.86 -4.36 -12.53
N TYR A 83 -0.12 -3.59 -12.95
CA TYR A 83 -0.05 -2.78 -14.16
C TYR A 83 -0.29 -1.32 -13.80
N ASP A 84 0.48 -0.43 -14.43
CA ASP A 84 0.21 1.00 -14.39
C ASP A 84 0.37 1.64 -15.77
N SER A 85 -0.23 2.83 -15.93
CA SER A 85 -0.19 3.64 -17.14
C SER A 85 -0.19 5.12 -16.78
N GLU A 86 -0.31 6.02 -17.76
CA GLU A 86 -0.49 7.45 -17.52
C GLU A 86 -1.75 7.77 -16.67
N SER A 87 -2.65 6.79 -16.50
CA SER A 87 -3.86 6.90 -15.68
C SER A 87 -3.64 6.69 -14.17
N ASN A 88 -2.42 6.33 -13.72
CA ASN A 88 -2.07 6.16 -12.29
C ASN A 88 -3.03 5.23 -11.52
N HIS A 89 -3.12 3.97 -11.92
CA HIS A 89 -4.08 3.01 -11.35
C HIS A 89 -3.73 2.58 -9.93
N ASN A 90 -2.44 2.48 -9.61
CA ASN A 90 -1.96 2.06 -8.30
C ASN A 90 -1.70 3.30 -7.46
N THR A 91 -2.21 3.30 -6.23
CA THR A 91 -2.07 4.44 -5.35
C THR A 91 -1.59 3.99 -3.98
N PHE A 92 -0.79 4.85 -3.35
CA PHE A 92 -0.49 4.78 -1.93
C PHE A 92 -0.62 6.20 -1.40
N SER A 93 -1.38 6.37 -0.33
CA SER A 93 -1.56 7.66 0.33
C SER A 93 -1.76 7.46 1.82
N GLY A 94 -1.42 8.48 2.60
CA GLY A 94 -1.69 8.48 4.03
C GLY A 94 -1.68 9.88 4.62
N TYR A 95 -2.26 9.99 5.81
CA TYR A 95 -2.32 11.25 6.55
C TYR A 95 -2.45 10.99 8.06
N LEU A 96 -1.98 11.95 8.85
CA LEU A 96 -2.15 11.96 10.30
C LEU A 96 -3.61 12.29 10.64
N LEU A 97 -4.26 11.45 11.45
CA LEU A 97 -5.57 11.74 12.02
C LEU A 97 -5.44 12.66 13.24
N PHE A 98 -4.61 12.26 14.20
CA PHE A 98 -4.29 13.09 15.37
C PHE A 98 -2.96 12.66 16.01
N PRO A 99 -2.18 13.61 16.54
CA PRO A 99 -0.95 13.30 17.28
C PRO A 99 -1.30 12.63 18.61
N LEU A 100 -0.43 11.71 19.04
CA LEU A 100 -0.48 11.13 20.38
C LEU A 100 0.61 11.77 21.22
N ARG A 101 0.31 12.00 22.50
CA ARG A 101 1.29 12.49 23.48
C ARG A 101 2.17 11.36 23.99
#